data_AF-A0A2D5UHN7-F1
#
_entry.id   AF-A0A2D5UHN7-F1
#
_cell.length_a   1.000
_cell.length_b   1.000
_cell.length_c   1.000
_cell.angle_alpha   90.00
_cell.angle_beta   90.00
_cell.angle_gamma   90.00
#
_symmetry.space_group_name_H-M   'P 1'
#
loop_
_entity.id
_entity.type
_entity.pdbx_description
1 polymer ?
#
loop_
_entity_poly.entity_id
_entity_poly.type
_entity_poly.pdbx_seq_one_letter_code
_entity_poly.pdbx_strand_id
1 'polypeptide(L)' 'MKTVIFVLSIILTSVISVAQEKTTDKNVVFIHGAWSTGSVWGNYKTYFSEQGFNTISPTFSYHLIERNDSLIDVSMED' A
#
# COMPACT_ATOMS: atom_id res chain seq x y z
N MET A 1 -16.64 46.10 19.41
CA MET A 1 -15.28 45.61 19.77
C MET A 1 -15.26 44.14 20.18
N LYS A 2 -16.11 43.68 21.12
CA LYS A 2 -16.09 42.28 21.61
C LYS A 2 -16.36 41.22 20.53
N THR A 3 -17.25 41.50 19.58
CA THR A 3 -17.61 40.57 18.49
C THR A 3 -16.49 40.36 17.47
N VAL A 4 -15.70 41.40 17.18
CA VAL A 4 -14.59 41.33 16.21
C VAL A 4 -13.44 40.49 16.76
N ILE A 5 -13.15 40.63 18.06
CA ILE A 5 -12.12 39.84 18.76
C ILE A 5 -12.50 38.35 18.78
N PHE A 6 -13.78 38.03 18.97
CA PHE A 6 -14.27 36.66 18.99
C PHE A 6 -14.19 35.98 17.62
N VAL A 7 -14.49 36.70 16.54
CA VAL A 7 -14.37 36.17 15.16
C VAL A 7 -12.90 35.98 14.78
N LEU A 8 -12.01 36.90 15.16
CA LEU A 8 -10.57 36.78 14.89
C LEU A 8 -9.96 35.58 15.63
N SER A 9 -10.43 35.29 16.85
CA SER A 9 -10.07 34.11 17.63
C SER A 9 -10.46 32.80 16.92
N ILE A 10 -11.68 32.71 16.38
CA ILE A 10 -12.17 31.50 15.69
C ILE A 10 -11.38 31.26 14.39
N ILE A 11 -11.11 32.33 13.63
CA ILE A 11 -10.35 32.22 12.37
C ILE A 11 -8.92 31.77 12.67
N LEU A 12 -8.28 32.31 13.72
CA LEU A 12 -6.92 31.93 14.11
C LEU A 12 -6.82 30.47 14.58
N THR A 13 -7.80 29.95 15.33
CA THR A 13 -7.78 28.54 15.74
C THR A 13 -8.04 27.57 14.58
N SER A 14 -8.83 27.97 13.58
CA SER A 14 -9.17 27.11 12.43
C SER A 14 -7.96 26.90 11.50
N VAL A 15 -7.14 27.93 11.29
CA VAL A 15 -5.95 27.82 10.42
C VAL A 15 -4.83 26.99 11.03
N ILE A 16 -4.72 26.92 12.36
CA ILE A 16 -3.65 26.16 13.04
C ILE A 16 -3.93 24.64 12.96
N SER A 17 -5.19 24.20 13.05
CA SER A 17 -5.53 22.76 12.95
C SER A 17 -5.28 22.15 11.56
N VAL A 18 -5.22 22.96 10.52
CA VAL A 18 -4.95 22.49 9.14
C VAL A 18 -3.46 22.18 8.92
N ALA A 19 -2.56 22.68 9.78
CA ALA A 19 -1.16 22.84 9.40
C ALA A 19 -0.20 21.67 9.72
N GLN A 20 -0.56 20.64 10.49
CA GLN A 20 0.38 19.53 10.75
C GLN A 20 -0.29 18.17 10.94
N GLU A 21 -0.62 17.49 9.85
CA GLU A 21 -0.62 16.02 9.86
C GLU A 21 0.80 15.55 9.53
N LYS A 22 1.48 14.92 10.49
CA LYS A 22 2.75 14.22 10.23
C LYS A 22 2.43 12.98 9.40
N THR A 23 2.35 13.11 8.08
CA THR A 23 2.15 11.99 7.17
C THR A 23 3.47 11.24 7.02
N THR A 24 3.89 10.49 8.05
CA THR A 24 4.92 9.46 7.84
C THR A 24 4.41 8.53 6.77
N ASP A 25 5.10 8.46 5.62
CA ASP A 25 4.74 7.59 4.51
C ASP A 25 4.56 6.16 5.03
N LYS A 26 3.31 5.69 5.01
CA LYS A 26 2.94 4.39 5.57
C LYS A 26 3.23 3.31 4.52
N ASN A 27 4.43 2.76 4.53
CA ASN A 27 4.85 1.72 3.59
C ASN A 27 4.71 0.32 4.22
N VAL A 28 4.14 -0.63 3.47
CA VAL A 28 4.09 -2.06 3.83
C VAL A 28 4.75 -2.88 2.75
N VAL A 29 5.72 -3.71 3.15
CA VAL A 29 6.42 -4.64 2.26
C VAL A 29 6.05 -6.07 2.66
N PHE A 30 5.44 -6.79 1.74
CA PHE A 30 5.03 -8.19 1.94
C PHE A 30 6.08 -9.14 1.37
N ILE A 31 6.62 -10.02 2.21
CA ILE A 31 7.61 -11.02 1.82
C ILE A 31 6.97 -12.41 1.86
N HIS A 32 7.04 -13.14 0.75
CA HIS A 32 6.51 -14.49 0.65
C HIS A 32 7.50 -15.54 1.18
N GLY A 33 6.98 -16.71 1.56
CA GLY A 33 7.80 -17.88 1.90
C GLY A 33 8.34 -18.59 0.65
N ALA A 34 9.12 -19.65 0.87
CA ALA A 34 9.61 -20.49 -0.21
C ALA A 34 8.45 -21.09 -1.05
N TRP A 35 8.71 -21.33 -2.35
CA TRP A 35 7.74 -21.87 -3.31
C TRP A 35 6.48 -21.02 -3.53
N SER A 36 6.58 -19.72 -3.24
CA SER A 36 5.48 -18.76 -3.38
C SER A 36 5.90 -17.53 -4.18
N THR A 37 4.97 -16.64 -4.48
CA THR A 37 5.26 -15.37 -5.16
C THR A 37 4.60 -14.22 -4.42
N GLY A 38 4.89 -12.97 -4.80
CA GLY A 38 4.23 -11.81 -4.21
C GLY A 38 2.69 -11.82 -4.32
N SER A 39 2.12 -12.62 -5.23
CA SER A 39 0.67 -12.68 -5.48
C SER A 39 -0.14 -13.21 -4.30
N VAL A 40 0.45 -14.05 -3.42
CA VAL A 40 -0.27 -14.61 -2.26
C VAL A 40 -0.75 -13.55 -1.27
N TRP A 41 -0.14 -12.37 -1.32
CA TRP A 41 -0.51 -11.23 -0.49
C TRP A 41 -1.60 -10.34 -1.09
N GLY A 42 -2.18 -10.69 -2.25
CA GLY A 42 -3.12 -9.85 -3.00
C GLY A 42 -4.24 -9.23 -2.14
N ASN A 43 -4.95 -10.05 -1.36
CA ASN A 43 -6.03 -9.58 -0.50
C ASN A 43 -5.54 -8.57 0.56
N TYR A 44 -4.36 -8.83 1.16
CA TYR A 44 -3.78 -7.96 2.18
C TYR A 44 -3.27 -6.65 1.57
N LYS A 45 -2.65 -6.70 0.39
CA LYS A 45 -2.26 -5.48 -0.33
C LYS A 45 -3.44 -4.56 -0.56
N THR A 46 -4.56 -5.10 -1.04
CA THR A 46 -5.79 -4.33 -1.24
C THR A 46 -6.26 -3.71 0.07
N TYR A 47 -6.38 -4.52 1.12
CA TYR A 47 -6.82 -4.06 2.44
C TYR A 47 -5.97 -2.93 3.02
N PHE A 48 -4.64 -3.02 2.93
CA PHE A 48 -3.74 -1.97 3.43
C PHE A 48 -3.71 -0.75 2.49
N SER A 49 -3.82 -0.96 1.18
CA SER A 49 -3.92 0.13 0.21
C SER A 49 -5.17 0.97 0.43
N GLU A 50 -6.31 0.35 0.73
CA GLU A 50 -7.58 1.03 1.05
C GLU A 50 -7.50 1.87 2.33
N GLN A 51 -6.55 1.56 3.22
CA GLN A 51 -6.26 2.34 4.43
C GLN A 51 -5.19 3.43 4.22
N GLY A 52 -4.78 3.67 2.97
CA GLY A 52 -3.81 4.70 2.62
C GLY A 52 -2.36 4.30 2.82
N PHE A 53 -2.05 3.01 2.89
CA PHE A 53 -0.66 2.53 2.87
C PHE A 53 -0.16 2.39 1.44
N ASN A 54 1.11 2.72 1.20
CA ASN A 54 1.82 2.28 0.00
C ASN A 54 2.24 0.82 0.17
N THR A 55 1.86 -0.06 -0.77
CA THR A 55 2.07 -1.50 -0.62
C THR A 55 2.95 -2.07 -1.73
N ILE A 56 3.92 -2.90 -1.35
CA ILE A 56 4.84 -3.58 -2.28
C ILE A 56 4.87 -5.07 -1.92
N SER A 57 4.82 -5.93 -2.94
CA SER A 57 4.87 -7.39 -2.78
C SER A 57 5.82 -7.97 -3.83
N PRO A 58 7.14 -7.84 -3.64
CA PRO A 58 8.09 -8.35 -4.60
C PRO A 58 7.97 -9.87 -4.70
N THR A 59 8.25 -10.39 -5.89
CA THR A 59 8.54 -11.81 -6.08
C THR A 59 10.06 -11.96 -6.15
N PHE A 60 10.62 -12.85 -5.32
CA PHE A 60 12.04 -13.13 -5.37
C PHE A 60 12.46 -13.79 -6.68
N SER A 61 13.72 -13.62 -7.08
CA SER A 61 14.27 -14.25 -8.27
C SER A 61 14.02 -15.76 -8.26
N TYR A 62 13.82 -16.35 -9.45
CA TYR A 62 13.51 -17.77 -9.66
C TYR A 62 12.17 -18.26 -9.07
N HIS A 63 11.37 -17.38 -8.44
CA HIS A 63 9.98 -17.67 -8.05
C HIS A 63 8.97 -17.18 -9.10
N LEU A 64 9.43 -16.40 -10.09
CA LEU A 64 8.66 -16.14 -11.28
C LEU A 64 8.73 -17.39 -12.17
N ILE A 65 7.62 -18.12 -12.26
CA ILE A 65 7.40 -19.00 -13.39
C ILE A 65 7.05 -18.06 -14.54
N GLU A 66 8.04 -17.66 -15.34
CA GLU A 66 7.72 -17.15 -16.66
C GLU A 66 6.97 -18.28 -17.38
N ARG A 67 5.75 -17.98 -17.83
CA ARG A 67 4.98 -18.92 -18.65
C ARG A 67 5.79 -19.15 -19.92
N ASN A 68 6.53 -20.25 -19.97
CA ASN A 68 7.18 -20.66 -21.19
C ASN A 68 6.15 -21.38 -22.04
N ASP A 69 5.49 -20.65 -22.94
CA ASP A 69 4.47 -21.20 -23.84
C ASP A 69 5.02 -22.34 -24.73
N SER A 70 6.35 -22.49 -24.85
CA SER A 70 6.99 -23.60 -25.56
C SER A 70 7.00 -24.94 -24.80
N LEU A 71 6.61 -24.95 -23.52
CA LEU A 71 6.55 -26.17 -22.70
C LEU A 71 5.11 -26.65 -22.45
N ILE A 72 4.12 -25.99 -23.07
CA ILE A 72 2.70 -26.33 -22.92
C ILE A 72 2.36 -27.71 -23.51
N ASP A 73 3.21 -28.26 -24.38
CA ASP A 73 2.99 -29.56 -25.06
C ASP A 73 3.81 -30.72 -24.46
N VAL A 74 4.50 -30.51 -23.33
CA VAL A 74 5.08 -31.64 -22.59
C VAL A 74 4.03 -32.18 -21.64
N SER A 75 3.10 -32.97 -22.20
CA SER A 75 2.27 -33.86 -21.38
C SER A 75 3.19 -34.85 -20.67
N MET A 76 3.18 -34.84 -19.34
CA MET A 76 3.58 -36.01 -18.57
C MET A 76 2.41 -36.99 -18.68
N GLU A 77 2.36 -37.75 -19.77
CA GLU A 77 1.64 -39.01 -19.78
C GLU A 77 2.45 -40.00 -18.94
N ASP A 78 1.83 -40.54 -17.90
CA ASP A 78 2.36 -41.65 -17.07
C ASP A 78 2.44 -42.96 -17.88
#